data_AF-H5Y7F6-F1
#
_entry.id   AF-H5Y7F6-F1
#
_cell.length_a   1.000
_cell.length_b   1.000
_cell.length_c   1.000
_cell.angle_alpha   90.00
_cell.angle_beta   90.00
_cell.angle_gamma   90.00
#
_symmetry.space_group_name_H-M   'P 1'
#
loop_
_entity.id
_entity.type
_entity.pdbx_description
1 polymer ?
#
loop_
_entity_poly.entity_id
_entity_poly.type
_entity_poly.pdbx_seq_one_letter_code
_entity_poly.pdbx_strand_id
1 'polypeptide(L)'
;MMSPVLMSVLGSMVAVERMFWKFRELIDGDSSILPDVREMLHVMLDAKLLAAKDKIMSDARAAIDATPDLPQAGRDRAYRSLDFAMKMFMIGEPRRTQVPLSEVGICSANSKMH
;
A
#
# COMPACT_ATOMS: atom_id res chain seq x y z
N MET A 1 -25.21 -13.69 2.95
CA MET A 1 -24.31 -13.02 3.92
C MET A 1 -22.93 -12.85 3.28
N MET A 2 -22.17 -11.81 3.64
CA MET A 2 -20.79 -11.63 3.16
C MET A 2 -19.88 -12.71 3.76
N SER A 3 -18.85 -13.12 3.00
CA SER A 3 -17.85 -14.10 3.47
C SER A 3 -17.06 -13.53 4.66
N PRO A 4 -16.78 -14.31 5.72
CA PRO A 4 -15.91 -13.89 6.82
C PRO A 4 -14.52 -13.43 6.36
N VAL A 5 -13.96 -14.09 5.33
CA VAL A 5 -12.68 -13.71 4.72
C VAL A 5 -12.77 -12.30 4.14
N LEU A 6 -13.86 -12.02 3.41
CA LEU A 6 -14.07 -10.69 2.81
C LEU A 6 -14.23 -9.61 3.89
N MET A 7 -14.98 -9.88 4.96
CA MET A 7 -15.11 -8.93 6.08
C MET A 7 -13.76 -8.64 6.75
N SER A 8 -12.95 -9.67 6.97
CA SER A 8 -11.60 -9.52 7.55
C SER A 8 -10.67 -8.70 6.66
N VAL A 9 -10.70 -8.95 5.34
CA VAL A 9 -9.92 -8.19 4.35
C VAL A 9 -10.30 -6.73 4.35
N LEU A 10 -11.61 -6.42 4.26
CA LEU A 10 -12.10 -5.05 4.25
C LEU A 10 -11.70 -4.30 5.53
N GLY A 11 -11.85 -4.96 6.69
CA GLY A 11 -11.43 -4.39 7.98
C GLY A 11 -9.92 -4.12 8.05
N SER A 12 -9.10 -5.07 7.57
CA SER A 12 -7.65 -4.93 7.54
C SER A 12 -7.19 -3.81 6.61
N MET A 13 -7.84 -3.67 5.45
CA MET A 13 -7.52 -2.63 4.47
C MET A 13 -7.77 -1.24 5.05
N VAL A 14 -8.94 -1.03 5.66
CA VAL A 14 -9.30 0.24 6.31
C VAL A 14 -8.36 0.56 7.48
N ALA A 15 -8.00 -0.45 8.27
CA ALA A 15 -7.08 -0.26 9.40
C ALA A 15 -5.69 0.17 8.93
N VAL A 16 -5.15 -0.47 7.90
CA VAL A 16 -3.85 -0.13 7.32
C VAL A 16 -3.88 1.27 6.70
N GLU A 17 -4.87 1.60 5.86
CA GLU A 17 -4.98 2.94 5.28
C GLU A 17 -5.03 4.03 6.35
N ARG A 18 -5.82 3.83 7.42
CA ARG A 18 -5.90 4.77 8.54
C ARG A 18 -4.56 4.92 9.27
N MET A 19 -3.82 3.82 9.44
CA MET A 19 -2.51 3.84 10.09
C MET A 19 -1.51 4.66 9.27
N PHE A 20 -1.45 4.43 7.95
CA PHE A 20 -0.58 5.20 7.05
C PHE A 20 -0.97 6.67 6.99
N TRP A 21 -2.26 6.99 7.00
CA TRP A 21 -2.74 8.36 7.10
C TRP A 21 -2.24 9.06 8.36
N LYS A 22 -2.27 8.37 9.51
CA LYS A 22 -1.76 8.91 10.78
C LYS A 22 -0.25 9.13 10.78
N PHE A 23 0.52 8.29 10.10
CA PHE A 23 1.96 8.52 9.94
C PHE A 23 2.24 9.75 9.06
N ARG A 24 1.48 9.93 7.98
CA ARG A 24 1.61 11.15 7.16
C ARG A 24 1.27 12.40 7.95
N GLU A 25 0.18 12.38 8.72
CA GLU A 25 -0.22 13.50 9.60
C GLU A 25 0.88 13.84 10.63
N LEU A 26 1.52 12.82 11.21
CA LEU A 26 2.63 13.00 12.14
C LEU A 26 3.85 13.64 11.46
N ILE A 27 4.23 13.15 10.28
CA ILE A 27 5.34 13.69 9.50
C ILE A 27 5.05 15.13 9.06
N ASP A 28 3.81 15.42 8.66
CA ASP A 28 3.43 16.74 8.19
C ASP A 28 3.42 17.78 9.33
N GLY A 29 3.04 17.34 10.54
CA GLY A 29 3.04 18.16 11.74
C GLY A 29 4.42 18.42 12.34
N ASP A 30 5.45 17.66 11.96
CA ASP A 30 6.80 17.81 12.51
C ASP A 30 7.65 18.82 11.71
N SER A 31 7.80 20.02 12.25
CA SER A 31 8.59 21.10 11.64
C SER A 31 10.11 20.87 11.70
N SER A 32 10.59 19.86 12.45
CA SER A 32 12.01 19.51 12.50
C SER A 32 12.47 18.68 11.31
N ILE A 33 11.53 18.08 10.57
CA ILE A 33 11.82 17.29 9.37
C ILE A 33 12.05 18.24 8.19
N LEU A 34 13.23 18.13 7.57
CA LEU A 34 13.56 18.88 6.36
C LEU A 34 12.60 18.54 5.21
N PRO A 35 12.27 19.51 4.33
CA PRO A 35 11.33 19.29 3.23
C PRO A 35 11.66 18.07 2.35
N ASP A 36 12.93 17.91 1.96
CA ASP A 36 13.37 16.80 1.11
C ASP A 36 13.22 15.44 1.80
N VAL A 37 13.49 15.40 3.10
CA VAL A 37 13.33 14.19 3.92
C VAL A 37 11.85 13.86 4.09
N ARG A 38 11.00 14.87 4.30
CA ARG A 38 9.54 14.73 4.38
C ARG A 38 8.97 14.14 3.09
N GLU A 39 9.38 14.67 1.94
CA GLU A 39 8.95 14.14 0.64
C GLU A 39 9.36 12.68 0.46
N MET A 40 10.62 12.34 0.78
CA MET A 40 11.10 10.96 0.70
C MET A 40 10.33 10.02 1.63
N LEU A 41 10.00 10.46 2.85
CA LEU A 41 9.21 9.68 3.80
C LEU A 41 7.79 9.41 3.27
N HIS A 42 7.15 10.40 2.64
CA HIS A 42 5.84 10.22 2.01
C HIS A 42 5.91 9.19 0.88
N VAL A 43 6.89 9.27 -0.01
CA VAL A 43 7.09 8.28 -1.07
C VAL A 43 7.31 6.87 -0.51
N MET A 44 8.11 6.74 0.56
CA MET A 44 8.34 5.46 1.23
C MET A 44 7.06 4.91 1.86
N LEU A 45 6.26 5.77 2.51
CA LEU A 45 4.98 5.38 3.09
C LEU A 45 4.01 4.89 2.02
N ASP A 46 3.97 5.52 0.85
CA ASP A 46 3.10 5.13 -0.26
C ASP A 46 3.47 3.74 -0.78
N ALA A 47 4.77 3.50 -0.99
CA ALA A 47 5.27 2.20 -1.40
C ALA A 47 4.96 1.10 -0.36
N LYS A 48 5.06 1.43 0.93
CA LYS A 48 4.76 0.50 2.03
C LYS A 48 3.26 0.24 2.18
N LEU A 49 2.42 1.24 1.96
CA LEU A 49 0.97 1.09 1.94
C LEU A 49 0.55 0.13 0.82
N LEU A 50 1.08 0.34 -0.39
CA LEU A 50 0.81 -0.53 -1.53
C LEU A 50 1.25 -1.99 -1.23
N ALA A 51 2.47 -2.18 -0.72
CA ALA A 51 2.96 -3.51 -0.36
C ALA A 51 2.11 -4.19 0.72
N ALA A 52 1.60 -3.43 1.70
CA ALA A 52 0.72 -3.96 2.74
C ALA A 52 -0.65 -4.38 2.17
N LYS A 53 -1.22 -3.56 1.28
CA LYS A 53 -2.46 -3.87 0.55
C LYS A 53 -2.31 -5.16 -0.26
N ASP A 54 -1.23 -5.29 -1.03
CA ASP A 54 -0.94 -6.49 -1.81
C ASP A 54 -0.77 -7.73 -0.94
N LYS A 55 -0.11 -7.60 0.21
CA LYS A 55 0.03 -8.70 1.18
C LYS A 55 -1.32 -9.16 1.72
N ILE A 56 -2.18 -8.24 2.15
CA ILE A 56 -3.53 -8.57 2.64
C ILE A 56 -4.31 -9.36 1.58
N MET A 57 -4.21 -8.93 0.33
CA MET A 57 -4.86 -9.58 -0.80
C MET A 57 -4.30 -10.98 -1.06
N SER A 58 -2.98 -11.13 -1.04
CA SER A 58 -2.32 -12.44 -1.18
C SER A 58 -2.74 -13.41 -0.08
N ASP A 59 -2.72 -12.95 1.18
CA ASP A 59 -3.12 -13.75 2.35
C ASP A 59 -4.60 -14.16 2.25
N ALA A 60 -5.46 -13.29 1.73
CA ALA A 60 -6.87 -13.59 1.51
C ALA A 60 -7.10 -14.67 0.44
N ARG A 61 -6.34 -14.64 -0.65
CA ARG A 61 -6.38 -15.67 -1.69
C ARG A 61 -5.93 -17.02 -1.13
N ALA A 62 -4.82 -17.03 -0.39
CA ALA A 62 -4.33 -18.22 0.30
C ALA A 62 -5.37 -18.80 1.28
N ALA A 63 -6.09 -17.94 2.01
CA ALA A 63 -7.16 -18.38 2.92
C ALA A 63 -8.36 -18.99 2.18
N ILE A 64 -8.74 -18.44 1.00
CA ILE A 64 -9.78 -19.04 0.15
C ILE A 64 -9.34 -20.41 -0.34
N ASP A 65 -8.11 -20.54 -0.83
CA ASP A 65 -7.56 -21.81 -1.33
C ASP A 65 -7.44 -22.87 -0.25
N ALA A 66 -7.09 -22.45 0.98
CA ALA A 66 -6.98 -23.31 2.14
C ALA A 66 -8.32 -23.73 2.73
N THR A 67 -9.45 -23.19 2.26
CA THR A 67 -10.78 -23.55 2.79
C THR A 67 -11.17 -24.95 2.29
N PRO A 68 -11.24 -25.97 3.18
CA PRO A 68 -11.65 -27.31 2.78
C PRO A 68 -13.12 -27.32 2.36
N ASP A 69 -13.47 -28.21 1.44
CA ASP A 69 -14.85 -28.47 0.99
C ASP A 69 -15.60 -27.29 0.37
N LEU A 70 -14.94 -26.16 0.11
CA LEU A 70 -15.54 -25.03 -0.59
C LEU A 70 -15.74 -25.39 -2.08
N PRO A 71 -16.99 -25.43 -2.58
CA PRO A 71 -17.24 -25.73 -3.99
C PRO A 71 -16.58 -24.70 -4.90
N GLN A 72 -16.18 -25.10 -6.10
CA GLN A 72 -15.50 -24.21 -7.06
C GLN A 72 -16.29 -22.91 -7.33
N ALA A 73 -17.61 -23.01 -7.51
CA ALA A 73 -18.46 -21.83 -7.69
C ALA A 73 -18.43 -20.86 -6.49
N GLY A 74 -18.22 -21.39 -5.28
CA GLY A 74 -18.01 -20.62 -4.06
C GLY A 74 -16.66 -19.91 -4.06
N ARG A 75 -15.59 -20.60 -4.47
CA ARG A 75 -14.24 -20.00 -4.66
C ARG A 75 -14.27 -18.88 -5.69
N ASP A 76 -14.86 -19.13 -6.85
CA ASP A 76 -14.94 -18.13 -7.93
C ASP A 76 -15.71 -16.88 -7.49
N ARG A 77 -16.77 -17.05 -6.70
CA ARG A 77 -17.51 -15.93 -6.11
C ARG A 77 -16.66 -15.17 -5.10
N ALA A 78 -15.90 -15.87 -4.26
CA ALA A 78 -15.00 -15.25 -3.29
C ALA A 78 -13.90 -14.43 -3.99
N TYR A 79 -13.27 -14.99 -5.02
CA TYR A 79 -12.27 -14.29 -5.84
C TYR A 79 -12.84 -13.04 -6.51
N ARG A 80 -14.00 -13.12 -7.16
CA ARG A 80 -14.64 -11.94 -7.76
C ARG A 80 -14.95 -10.84 -6.73
N SER A 81 -15.40 -11.23 -5.54
CA SER A 81 -15.70 -10.28 -4.47
C SER A 81 -14.43 -9.61 -3.94
N LEU A 82 -13.35 -10.39 -3.84
CA LEU A 82 -12.04 -9.93 -3.40
C LEU A 82 -11.41 -8.97 -4.42
N ASP A 83 -11.44 -9.30 -5.71
CA ASP A 83 -10.97 -8.42 -6.78
C ASP A 83 -11.79 -7.12 -6.88
N PHE A 84 -13.10 -7.20 -6.66
CA PHE A 84 -13.95 -6.02 -6.58
C PHE A 84 -13.54 -5.11 -5.40
N ALA A 85 -13.29 -5.69 -4.22
CA ALA A 85 -12.81 -4.94 -3.07
C ALA A 85 -11.46 -4.26 -3.38
N MET A 86 -10.50 -4.98 -3.94
CA MET A 86 -9.20 -4.42 -4.34
C MET A 86 -9.36 -3.23 -5.27
N LYS A 87 -10.24 -3.33 -6.27
CA LYS A 87 -10.51 -2.23 -7.19
C LYS A 87 -10.99 -0.98 -6.45
N MET A 88 -11.86 -1.12 -5.45
CA MET A 88 -12.34 0.02 -4.66
C MET A 88 -11.22 0.72 -3.87
N PHE A 89 -10.26 -0.03 -3.32
CA PHE A 89 -9.14 0.55 -2.56
C PHE A 89 -7.98 1.07 -3.44
N MET A 90 -7.90 0.62 -4.69
CA MET A 90 -6.90 1.10 -5.66
C MET A 90 -7.39 2.33 -6.45
N ILE A 91 -8.70 2.59 -6.53
CA ILE A 91 -9.26 3.78 -7.20
C ILE A 91 -8.93 5.08 -6.44
N GLY A 92 -8.67 5.01 -5.13
CA GLY A 92 -8.37 6.17 -4.29
C GLY A 92 -6.91 6.62 -4.28
N GLU A 93 -5.97 5.85 -4.85
CA GLU A 93 -4.56 6.25 -4.85
C GLU A 93 -4.24 7.19 -6.03
N PRO A 94 -3.73 8.40 -5.79
CA PRO A 94 -3.20 9.20 -6.86
C PRO A 94 -1.97 8.45 -7.38
N ARG A 95 -2.03 7.96 -8.62
CA ARG A 95 -0.86 7.47 -9.35
C ARG A 95 0.14 8.61 -9.51
N ARG A 96 0.95 8.91 -8.49
CA ARG A 96 2.19 9.64 -8.70
C ARG A 96 3.19 8.65 -9.23
N THR A 97 3.52 8.89 -10.50
CA THR A 97 4.54 8.26 -11.32
C THR A 97 5.65 7.68 -10.44
N GLN A 98 5.82 6.36 -10.49
CA GLN A 98 7.03 5.71 -10.02
C GLN A 98 8.17 6.26 -10.88
N VAL A 99 8.90 7.25 -10.37
CA VAL A 99 10.21 7.60 -10.92
C VAL A 99 11.17 6.54 -10.38
N PRO A 100 11.85 5.77 -11.23
CA PRO A 100 12.85 4.81 -10.78
C PRO A 100 13.95 5.55 -10.01
N LEU A 101 14.14 5.17 -8.75
CA LEU A 101 15.22 5.61 -7.87
C LEU A 101 16.59 5.02 -8.31
N SER A 102 16.92 5.11 -9.59
CA SER A 102 18.17 4.58 -10.16
C SER A 102 19.16 5.63 -10.65
N GLU A 103 18.86 6.93 -10.55
CA GLU A 103 19.76 8.01 -11.01
C GLU A 103 19.90 9.17 -10.01
N VAL A 104 20.09 8.90 -8.73
CA VAL A 104 20.71 9.90 -7.83
C VAL A 104 22.22 9.72 -7.89
N GLY A 105 22.79 10.05 -9.05
CA GLY A 105 24.22 10.21 -9.25
C GLY A 105 24.66 11.55 -8.65
N ILE A 106 25.37 11.48 -7.52
CA ILE A 106 25.88 12.62 -6.77
C ILE A 106 26.93 13.35 -7.62
N CYS A 107 26.60 14.48 -8.24
CA CYS A 107 27.60 15.39 -8.78
C CYS A 107 28.29 16.13 -7.62
N SER A 108 29.47 15.62 -7.23
CA SER A 108 30.40 16.33 -6.35
C SER A 108 30.99 17.53 -7.10
N ALA A 109 30.47 18.72 -6.83
CA ALA A 109 31.11 19.98 -7.19
C ALA A 109 32.08 20.37 -6.07
N ASN A 110 33.36 20.09 -6.26
CA ASN A 110 34.43 20.80 -5.55
C ASN A 110 35.78 20.61 -6.26
N SER A 111 36.21 21.63 -6.99
CA SER A 111 37.64 21.95 -7.03
C SER A 111 37.82 23.47 -7.03
N LYS A 112 38.62 23.90 -6.06
CA LYS A 112 38.94 25.27 -5.65
C LYS A 112 39.50 26.12 -6.80
N MET A 113 39.07 27.38 -6.85
CA MET A 113 39.89 28.49 -7.34
C MET A 113 41.01 28.77 -6.32
N HIS A 114 42.27 28.65 -6.74
CA HIS A 114 43.29 29.69 -6.58
C HIS A 114 44.57 29.33 -7.34
#